data_AF-A0A6V8QN20-F1
#
_entry.id   AF-A0A6V8QN20-F1
#
_cell.length_a   1.000
_cell.length_b   1.000
_cell.length_c   1.000
_cell.angle_alpha   90.00
_cell.angle_beta   90.00
_cell.angle_gamma   90.00
#
_symmetry.space_group_name_H-M   'P 1'
#
loop_
_entity.id
_entity.type
_entity.pdbx_description
1 polymer ?
#
loop_
_entity_poly.entity_id
_entity_poly.type
_entity_poly.pdbx_seq_one_letter_code
_entity_poly.pdbx_strand_id
1 'polypeptide(L)'
;MGILLEADYKGVVSGRESPIAGLQKAFASVRDRGVDPIHSQPGESIKPSNVKDQLSYEVMNRDSAISLAKHAAAENTSAFCFISAAAGAPVLPHRYISTKREAEAAITSNFPQMRGIYMRPPFMYDSSRKITMGIAAAAGAASFFNSLTGNVLKNFMGAAGTKPLQVDTVAEAVVEALADETIKGPVEIGQIEELASKGWRKTML
;
A
#
# COMPACT_ATOMS: atom_id res chain seq x y z
N MET A 1 -7.76 12.07 -4.31
CA MET A 1 -7.98 10.63 -4.56
C MET A 1 -6.65 10.03 -4.97
N GLY A 2 -6.01 9.23 -4.11
CA GLY A 2 -4.89 8.40 -4.53
C GLY A 2 -5.35 7.44 -5.63
N ILE A 3 -4.41 6.81 -6.33
CA ILE A 3 -4.67 6.02 -7.55
C ILE A 3 -5.32 4.67 -7.23
N LEU A 4 -6.18 4.62 -6.21
CA LEU A 4 -7.00 3.46 -5.85
C LEU A 4 -7.92 3.01 -6.98
N LEU A 5 -8.14 3.87 -7.98
CA LEU A 5 -8.88 3.57 -9.20
C LEU A 5 -7.97 3.88 -10.38
N GLU A 6 -7.36 2.82 -10.92
CA GLU A 6 -6.77 2.85 -12.27
C GLU A 6 -7.76 3.50 -13.25
N ALA A 7 -7.26 4.05 -14.36
CA ALA A 7 -8.08 4.69 -15.39
C ALA A 7 -9.27 3.80 -15.83
N ASP A 8 -9.09 2.48 -15.81
CA ASP A 8 -10.10 1.48 -16.16
C ASP A 8 -11.31 1.45 -15.19
N TYR A 9 -11.13 1.78 -13.91
CA TYR A 9 -12.24 1.82 -12.94
C TYR A 9 -12.91 3.19 -12.80
N LYS A 10 -12.19 4.27 -13.16
CA LYS A 10 -12.80 5.60 -13.22
C LYS A 10 -13.92 5.66 -14.27
N GLY A 11 -13.81 4.94 -15.38
CA GLY A 11 -14.86 4.85 -16.40
C GLY A 11 -16.18 4.28 -15.84
N VAL A 12 -16.08 3.20 -15.07
CA VAL A 12 -17.24 2.52 -14.44
C VAL A 12 -17.84 3.35 -13.32
N VAL A 13 -17.02 3.93 -12.44
CA VAL A 13 -17.49 4.73 -11.30
C VAL A 13 -18.03 6.10 -11.72
N SER A 14 -17.50 6.68 -12.82
CA SER A 14 -18.00 7.96 -13.36
C SER A 14 -19.22 7.81 -14.28
N GLY A 15 -19.73 6.59 -14.49
CA GLY A 15 -20.85 6.31 -15.39
C GLY A 15 -20.53 6.51 -16.88
N ARG A 16 -19.25 6.67 -17.24
CA ARG A 16 -18.78 6.84 -18.62
C ARG A 16 -18.64 5.51 -19.37
N GLU A 17 -18.56 4.40 -18.65
CA GLU A 17 -18.52 3.05 -19.22
C GLU A 17 -19.62 2.17 -18.61
N SER A 18 -20.18 1.25 -19.42
CA SER A 18 -21.17 0.29 -18.95
C SER A 18 -20.55 -0.67 -17.91
N PRO A 19 -21.29 -1.06 -16.85
CA PRO A 19 -20.83 -2.04 -15.85
C PRO A 19 -20.31 -3.35 -16.46
N ILE A 20 -20.87 -3.75 -17.62
CA ILE A 20 -20.49 -4.97 -18.35
C ILE A 20 -19.09 -4.84 -18.97
N ALA A 21 -18.76 -3.66 -19.52
CA ALA A 21 -17.45 -3.40 -20.09
C ALA A 21 -16.36 -3.34 -19.00
N GLY A 22 -16.70 -2.82 -17.81
CA GLY A 22 -15.84 -2.85 -16.63
C GLY A 22 -15.49 -4.28 -16.18
N LEU A 23 -16.49 -5.18 -16.18
CA LEU A 23 -16.28 -6.60 -15.88
C LEU A 23 -15.41 -7.27 -16.95
N GLN A 24 -15.66 -7.04 -18.24
CA GLN A 24 -14.81 -7.61 -19.31
C GLN A 24 -13.34 -7.19 -19.20
N LYS A 25 -13.05 -5.93 -18.87
CA LYS A 25 -11.67 -5.47 -18.64
C LYS A 25 -11.04 -6.09 -17.38
N ALA A 26 -11.83 -6.35 -16.34
CA ALA A 26 -11.34 -7.04 -15.14
C ALA A 26 -10.97 -8.51 -15.41
N PHE A 27 -11.54 -9.15 -16.43
CA PHE A 27 -11.26 -10.54 -16.84
C PHE A 27 -10.37 -10.67 -18.09
N ALA A 28 -9.96 -9.57 -18.73
CA ALA A 28 -9.02 -9.60 -19.84
C ALA A 28 -7.63 -10.05 -19.39
N SER A 29 -6.89 -10.74 -20.26
CA SER A 29 -5.52 -11.21 -19.99
C SER A 29 -4.66 -10.09 -19.42
N VAL A 30 -4.13 -10.31 -18.21
CA VAL A 30 -3.32 -9.35 -17.45
C VAL A 30 -2.09 -8.97 -18.28
N ARG A 31 -2.10 -7.77 -18.85
CA ARG A 31 -0.94 -7.22 -19.54
C ARG A 31 -0.12 -6.46 -18.51
N ASP A 32 1.14 -6.86 -18.30
CA ASP A 32 2.09 -6.07 -17.51
C ASP A 32 2.29 -4.73 -18.24
N ARG A 33 1.98 -3.64 -17.52
CA ARG A 33 2.03 -2.25 -18.00
C ARG A 33 3.25 -1.51 -17.45
N GLY A 34 4.07 -2.19 -16.65
CA GLY A 34 5.25 -1.62 -16.02
C GLY A 34 6.45 -1.54 -16.95
N VAL A 35 7.49 -0.91 -16.43
CA VAL A 35 8.85 -0.85 -16.98
C VAL A 35 9.79 -1.66 -16.09
N ASP A 36 11.01 -1.91 -16.56
CA ASP A 36 12.05 -2.56 -15.76
C ASP A 36 13.04 -1.53 -15.19
N PRO A 37 12.81 -1.00 -13.98
CA PRO A 37 13.69 -0.02 -13.37
C PRO A 37 15.02 -0.63 -12.90
N ILE A 38 15.13 -1.95 -12.72
CA ILE A 38 16.37 -2.59 -12.24
C ILE A 38 17.43 -2.47 -13.34
N HIS A 39 17.07 -2.85 -14.56
CA HIS A 39 17.97 -2.87 -15.70
C HIS A 39 18.07 -1.53 -16.47
N SER A 40 17.32 -0.50 -16.05
CA SER A 40 17.40 0.85 -16.62
C SER A 40 18.79 1.51 -16.45
N GLN A 41 19.17 2.40 -17.37
CA GLN A 41 20.39 3.19 -17.22
C GLN A 41 20.17 4.39 -16.27
N PRO A 42 21.22 4.87 -15.57
CA PRO A 42 21.13 6.09 -14.77
C PRO A 42 20.65 7.28 -15.62
N GLY A 43 19.56 7.93 -15.20
CA GLY A 43 18.95 9.06 -15.91
C GLY A 43 17.86 8.66 -16.93
N GLU A 44 17.60 7.37 -17.12
CA GLU A 44 16.51 6.89 -17.96
C GLU A 44 15.14 7.12 -17.27
N SER A 45 14.16 7.57 -18.04
CA SER A 45 12.83 7.89 -17.50
C SER A 45 12.02 6.63 -17.25
N ILE A 46 11.36 6.53 -16.08
CA ILE A 46 10.38 5.47 -15.73
C ILE A 46 9.04 5.65 -16.48
N LYS A 47 9.07 6.27 -17.67
CA LYS A 47 7.84 6.50 -18.45
C LYS A 47 7.57 5.26 -19.28
N PRO A 48 6.38 4.64 -19.15
CA PRO A 48 6.03 3.53 -20.03
C PRO A 48 5.96 4.01 -21.48
N SER A 49 6.17 3.09 -22.41
CA SER A 49 6.12 3.36 -23.86
C SER A 49 4.76 3.91 -24.30
N ASN A 50 3.69 3.58 -23.57
CA ASN A 50 2.35 4.12 -23.77
C ASN A 50 1.95 5.02 -22.59
N VAL A 51 1.65 6.29 -22.89
CA VAL A 51 1.30 7.32 -21.89
C VAL A 51 0.09 6.93 -21.02
N LYS A 52 -0.84 6.13 -21.55
CA LYS A 52 -2.01 5.67 -20.80
C LYS A 52 -1.66 4.74 -19.64
N ASP A 53 -0.50 4.08 -19.73
CA ASP A 53 -0.02 3.12 -18.73
C ASP A 53 0.73 3.82 -17.58
N GLN A 54 0.98 5.13 -17.68
CA GLN A 54 1.69 5.90 -16.65
C GLN A 54 0.95 5.93 -15.31
N LEU A 55 -0.38 5.78 -15.33
CA LEU A 55 -1.23 5.72 -14.13
C LEU A 55 -1.62 4.28 -13.74
N SER A 56 -0.89 3.29 -14.23
CA SER A 56 -1.06 1.88 -13.84
C SER A 56 -0.47 1.62 -12.46
N TYR A 57 -0.93 0.54 -11.81
CA TYR A 57 -0.40 0.15 -10.51
C TYR A 57 1.06 -0.27 -10.61
N GLU A 58 1.47 -0.92 -11.69
CA GLU A 58 2.84 -1.37 -11.92
C GLU A 58 3.80 -0.18 -11.92
N VAL A 59 3.55 0.81 -12.79
CA VAL A 59 4.42 1.99 -12.89
C VAL A 59 4.42 2.79 -11.60
N MET A 60 3.25 2.99 -11.00
CA MET A 60 3.11 3.89 -9.85
C MET A 60 3.50 3.27 -8.51
N ASN A 61 3.27 1.98 -8.30
CA ASN A 61 3.56 1.32 -7.03
C ASN A 61 4.85 0.50 -7.07
N ARG A 62 5.09 -0.25 -8.15
CA ARG A 62 6.24 -1.15 -8.26
C ARG A 62 7.44 -0.41 -8.80
N ASP A 63 7.31 0.16 -9.99
CA ASP A 63 8.49 0.63 -10.73
C ASP A 63 9.05 1.92 -10.13
N SER A 64 8.18 2.83 -9.68
CA SER A 64 8.58 4.04 -8.96
C SER A 64 9.34 3.72 -7.65
N ALA A 65 8.88 2.72 -6.90
CA ALA A 65 9.48 2.33 -5.63
C ALA A 65 10.85 1.68 -5.85
N ILE A 66 10.96 0.78 -6.82
CA ILE A 66 12.24 0.16 -7.18
C ILE A 66 13.23 1.19 -7.71
N SER A 67 12.78 2.13 -8.54
CA SER A 67 13.66 3.19 -9.05
C SER A 67 14.15 4.10 -7.92
N LEU A 68 13.30 4.49 -6.97
CA LEU A 68 13.73 5.28 -5.82
C LEU A 68 14.71 4.47 -4.94
N ALA A 69 14.43 3.18 -4.72
CA ALA A 69 15.33 2.30 -3.97
C ALA A 69 16.70 2.16 -4.64
N LYS A 70 16.75 2.09 -5.98
CA LYS A 70 18.00 2.06 -6.75
C LYS A 70 18.84 3.32 -6.50
N HIS A 71 18.22 4.50 -6.53
CA HIS A 71 18.91 5.75 -6.23
C HIS A 71 19.33 5.85 -4.76
N ALA A 72 18.46 5.45 -3.82
CA ALA A 72 18.79 5.44 -2.39
C ALA A 72 19.97 4.51 -2.07
N ALA A 73 20.02 3.34 -2.71
CA ALA A 73 21.13 2.40 -2.58
C ALA A 73 22.42 2.95 -3.19
N ALA A 74 22.35 3.62 -4.36
CA ALA A 74 23.51 4.27 -4.97
C ALA A 74 24.11 5.38 -4.07
N GLU A 75 23.26 6.09 -3.32
CA GLU A 75 23.66 7.10 -2.33
C GLU A 75 24.01 6.50 -0.95
N ASN A 76 24.10 5.17 -0.82
CA ASN A 76 24.41 4.47 0.43
C ASN A 76 23.48 4.86 1.61
N THR A 77 22.19 5.05 1.33
CA THR A 77 21.19 5.35 2.37
C THR A 77 21.11 4.19 3.37
N SER A 78 21.07 4.49 4.66
CA SER A 78 21.06 3.48 5.73
C SER A 78 19.76 2.66 5.81
N ALA A 79 18.64 3.23 5.39
CA ALA A 79 17.34 2.57 5.39
C ALA A 79 16.41 3.09 4.29
N PHE A 80 15.47 2.25 3.87
CA PHE A 80 14.44 2.56 2.89
C PHE A 80 13.07 2.12 3.40
N CYS A 81 12.14 3.06 3.59
CA CYS A 81 10.78 2.76 4.00
C CYS A 81 9.81 2.86 2.81
N PHE A 82 9.02 1.81 2.61
CA PHE A 82 7.98 1.76 1.58
C PHE A 82 6.60 1.55 2.22
N ILE A 83 5.64 2.40 1.84
CA ILE A 83 4.24 2.23 2.23
C ILE A 83 3.57 1.24 1.26
N SER A 84 3.48 0.00 1.72
CA SER A 84 2.74 -1.10 1.10
C SER A 84 1.28 -1.09 1.53
N ALA A 85 0.65 -2.25 1.62
CA ALA A 85 -0.73 -2.42 2.07
C ALA A 85 -0.94 -3.80 2.71
N ALA A 86 -1.77 -3.84 3.75
CA ALA A 86 -2.31 -5.07 4.29
C ALA A 86 -3.24 -5.73 3.27
N ALA A 87 -3.16 -7.07 3.16
CA ALA A 87 -4.18 -7.84 2.47
C ALA A 87 -5.40 -7.94 3.41
N GLY A 88 -6.59 -7.56 2.94
CA GLY A 88 -7.83 -7.72 3.73
C GLY A 88 -8.62 -6.44 3.99
N ALA A 89 -8.40 -5.37 3.23
CA ALA A 89 -9.43 -4.35 3.06
C ALA A 89 -10.43 -4.83 2.00
N PRO A 90 -11.75 -4.80 2.27
CA PRO A 90 -12.74 -5.22 1.30
C PRO A 90 -12.65 -4.30 0.07
N VAL A 91 -12.83 -4.87 -1.13
CA VAL A 91 -12.90 -4.15 -2.42
C VAL A 91 -11.55 -3.67 -3.00
N LEU A 92 -10.39 -4.03 -2.42
CA LEU A 92 -9.11 -3.74 -3.08
C LEU A 92 -8.84 -4.71 -4.25
N PRO A 93 -8.46 -4.20 -5.45
CA PRO A 93 -8.06 -5.06 -6.57
C PRO A 93 -6.84 -5.91 -6.21
N HIS A 94 -6.82 -7.19 -6.60
CA HIS A 94 -5.67 -8.07 -6.36
C HIS A 94 -4.37 -7.47 -6.91
N ARG A 95 -4.41 -6.81 -8.08
CA ARG A 95 -3.27 -6.13 -8.71
C ARG A 95 -2.68 -5.00 -7.85
N TYR A 96 -3.51 -4.30 -7.09
CA TYR A 96 -3.03 -3.27 -6.18
C TYR A 96 -2.12 -3.87 -5.09
N ILE A 97 -2.52 -5.00 -4.51
CA ILE A 97 -1.72 -5.69 -3.49
C ILE A 97 -0.51 -6.38 -4.12
N SER A 98 -0.68 -7.10 -5.23
CA SER A 98 0.43 -7.86 -5.84
C SER A 98 1.58 -6.95 -6.29
N THR A 99 1.28 -5.81 -6.93
CA THR A 99 2.32 -4.84 -7.35
C THR A 99 3.10 -4.27 -6.18
N LYS A 100 2.45 -4.04 -5.03
CA LYS A 100 3.14 -3.65 -3.79
C LYS A 100 4.06 -4.76 -3.29
N ARG A 101 3.62 -6.03 -3.33
CA ARG A 101 4.45 -7.18 -2.91
C ARG A 101 5.62 -7.44 -3.85
N GLU A 102 5.42 -7.26 -5.15
CA GLU A 102 6.49 -7.32 -6.15
C GLU A 102 7.56 -6.26 -5.86
N ALA A 103 7.16 -5.04 -5.50
CA ALA A 103 8.09 -3.99 -5.08
C ALA A 103 8.92 -4.39 -3.86
N GLU A 104 8.27 -4.90 -2.81
CA GLU A 104 8.96 -5.36 -1.59
C GLU A 104 9.98 -6.46 -1.89
N ALA A 105 9.59 -7.45 -2.70
CA ALA A 105 10.47 -8.55 -3.10
C ALA A 105 11.66 -8.03 -3.92
N ALA A 106 11.40 -7.19 -4.93
CA ALA A 106 12.43 -6.62 -5.78
C ALA A 106 13.44 -5.77 -4.99
N ILE A 107 12.96 -4.91 -4.07
CA ILE A 107 13.84 -4.08 -3.25
C ILE A 107 14.71 -4.96 -2.34
N THR A 108 14.12 -5.95 -1.69
CA THR A 108 14.85 -6.88 -0.79
C THR A 108 15.92 -7.67 -1.53
N SER A 109 15.60 -8.19 -2.71
CA SER A 109 16.51 -9.03 -3.48
C SER A 109 17.62 -8.25 -4.18
N ASN A 110 17.34 -7.05 -4.69
CA ASN A 110 18.31 -6.28 -5.49
C ASN A 110 19.16 -5.33 -4.65
N PHE A 111 18.68 -4.90 -3.47
CA PHE A 111 19.39 -3.95 -2.61
C PHE A 111 19.58 -4.49 -1.18
N PRO A 112 20.19 -5.69 -1.00
CA PRO A 112 20.24 -6.38 0.30
C PRO A 112 21.07 -5.65 1.37
N GLN A 113 21.95 -4.74 0.97
CA GLN A 113 22.76 -3.92 1.90
C GLN A 113 21.98 -2.73 2.47
N MET A 114 20.88 -2.33 1.82
CA MET A 114 20.01 -1.24 2.28
C MET A 114 18.90 -1.83 3.15
N ARG A 115 18.74 -1.34 4.38
CA ARG A 115 17.71 -1.84 5.29
C ARG A 115 16.31 -1.45 4.81
N GLY A 116 15.61 -2.38 4.18
CA GLY A 116 14.21 -2.19 3.74
C GLY A 116 13.21 -2.35 4.88
N ILE A 117 12.23 -1.44 4.97
CA ILE A 117 11.09 -1.48 5.89
C ILE A 117 9.82 -1.37 5.05
N TYR A 118 8.90 -2.33 5.17
CA TYR A 118 7.71 -2.41 4.33
C TYR A 118 6.45 -2.30 5.18
N MET A 119 5.95 -1.08 5.34
CA MET A 119 4.76 -0.80 6.13
C MET A 119 3.52 -1.30 5.42
N ARG A 120 2.74 -2.20 6.04
CA ARG A 120 1.51 -2.77 5.47
C ARG A 120 0.29 -2.25 6.24
N PRO A 121 -0.04 -0.96 6.15
CA PRO A 121 -1.19 -0.41 6.85
C PRO A 121 -2.51 -0.97 6.28
N PRO A 122 -3.59 -1.00 7.08
CA PRO A 122 -4.95 -1.19 6.58
C PRO A 122 -5.43 0.11 5.91
N PHE A 123 -6.75 0.24 5.70
CA PHE A 123 -7.31 1.50 5.23
C PHE A 123 -6.90 2.65 6.15
N MET A 124 -6.23 3.66 5.58
CA MET A 124 -5.82 4.85 6.32
C MET A 124 -6.87 5.95 6.15
N TYR A 125 -7.18 6.64 7.25
CA TYR A 125 -8.10 7.77 7.24
C TYR A 125 -7.47 9.00 7.87
N ASP A 126 -7.97 10.16 7.47
CA ASP A 126 -7.56 11.43 8.03
C ASP A 126 -8.75 12.38 8.16
N SER A 127 -8.71 13.23 9.19
CA SER A 127 -9.77 14.17 9.53
C SER A 127 -9.98 15.24 8.45
N SER A 128 -8.93 15.61 7.69
CA SER A 128 -9.05 16.56 6.58
C SER A 128 -9.83 15.99 5.38
N ARG A 129 -10.03 14.67 5.34
CA ARG A 129 -10.68 13.94 4.24
C ARG A 129 -12.03 13.39 4.69
N LYS A 130 -13.07 14.23 4.58
CA LYS A 130 -14.44 13.92 5.00
C LYS A 130 -14.98 12.58 4.47
N ILE A 131 -14.60 12.19 3.25
CA ILE A 131 -15.01 10.90 2.64
C ILE A 131 -14.34 9.70 3.35
N THR A 132 -13.05 9.81 3.69
CA THR A 132 -12.35 8.70 4.38
C THR A 132 -12.85 8.51 5.80
N MET A 133 -13.28 9.60 6.46
CA MET A 133 -13.92 9.53 7.78
C MET A 133 -15.22 8.73 7.77
N GLY A 134 -16.08 8.91 6.77
CA GLY A 134 -17.33 8.15 6.64
C GLY A 134 -17.09 6.64 6.45
N ILE A 135 -16.13 6.29 5.60
CA ILE A 135 -15.74 4.88 5.38
C ILE A 135 -15.11 4.29 6.64
N ALA A 136 -14.25 5.05 7.33
CA ALA A 136 -13.60 4.60 8.56
C ALA A 136 -14.61 4.39 9.69
N ALA A 137 -15.61 5.26 9.83
CA ALA A 137 -16.67 5.10 10.82
C ALA A 137 -17.49 3.82 10.57
N ALA A 138 -17.87 3.56 9.32
CA ALA A 138 -18.59 2.34 8.94
C ALA A 138 -17.76 1.07 9.17
N ALA A 139 -16.49 1.07 8.74
CA ALA A 139 -15.58 -0.05 8.92
C ALA A 139 -15.23 -0.27 10.41
N GLY A 140 -15.05 0.80 11.18
CA GLY A 140 -14.83 0.77 12.62
C GLY A 140 -16.02 0.14 13.35
N ALA A 141 -17.25 0.56 13.05
CA ALA A 141 -18.45 -0.04 13.59
C ALA A 141 -18.54 -1.54 13.26
N ALA A 142 -18.33 -1.92 12.00
CA ALA A 142 -18.33 -3.31 11.57
C ALA A 142 -17.28 -4.16 12.31
N SER A 143 -16.06 -3.64 12.48
CA SER A 143 -14.99 -4.33 13.22
C SER A 143 -15.34 -4.51 14.69
N PHE A 144 -15.98 -3.52 15.32
CA PHE A 144 -16.42 -3.57 16.71
C PHE A 144 -17.54 -4.59 16.91
N PHE A 145 -18.56 -4.59 16.04
CA PHE A 145 -19.62 -5.62 16.07
C PHE A 145 -19.05 -7.03 15.92
N ASN A 146 -18.10 -7.23 15.00
CA ASN A 146 -17.47 -8.53 14.78
C ASN A 146 -16.62 -8.98 15.99
N SER A 147 -15.97 -8.03 16.68
CA SER A 147 -15.21 -8.30 17.91
C SER A 147 -16.12 -8.72 19.08
N LEU A 148 -17.34 -8.17 19.16
CA LEU A 148 -18.34 -8.50 20.18
C LEU A 148 -19.04 -9.84 19.95
N THR A 149 -19.27 -10.22 18.69
CA THR A 149 -19.91 -11.50 18.32
C THR A 149 -18.96 -12.71 18.34
N GLY A 150 -17.76 -12.56 18.89
CA GLY A 150 -16.94 -13.68 19.34
C GLY A 150 -16.40 -14.59 18.22
N ASN A 151 -15.77 -14.03 17.19
CA ASN A 151 -14.98 -14.82 16.20
C ASN A 151 -15.74 -15.93 15.44
N VAL A 152 -17.06 -16.06 15.56
CA VAL A 152 -17.87 -17.11 14.90
C VAL A 152 -17.84 -16.97 13.37
N LEU A 153 -17.58 -15.76 12.84
CA LEU A 153 -17.42 -15.47 11.42
C LEU A 153 -15.97 -15.58 10.91
N LYS A 154 -15.05 -16.22 11.65
CA LYS A 154 -13.65 -16.41 11.21
C LYS A 154 -13.52 -17.11 9.85
N ASN A 155 -14.44 -18.00 9.50
CA ASN A 155 -14.39 -18.77 8.26
C ASN A 155 -15.00 -18.06 7.04
N PHE A 156 -15.71 -16.94 7.22
CA PHE A 156 -16.37 -16.22 6.12
C PHE A 156 -15.80 -14.81 5.86
N MET A 157 -14.91 -14.30 6.73
CA MET A 157 -14.45 -12.90 6.69
C MET A 157 -12.94 -12.75 6.92
N GLY A 158 -12.11 -13.47 6.16
CA GLY A 158 -10.67 -13.20 6.08
C GLY A 158 -10.31 -11.81 5.50
N ALA A 159 -11.30 -10.97 5.14
CA ALA A 159 -11.10 -9.73 4.40
C ALA A 159 -11.97 -8.54 4.87
N ALA A 160 -12.62 -8.58 6.03
CA ALA A 160 -13.57 -7.53 6.43
C ALA A 160 -13.46 -7.07 7.90
N GLY A 161 -12.37 -7.38 8.60
CA GLY A 161 -12.22 -7.12 10.04
C GLY A 161 -11.05 -6.22 10.44
N THR A 162 -10.32 -5.61 9.49
CA THR A 162 -9.15 -4.80 9.84
C THR A 162 -9.57 -3.36 10.16
N LYS A 163 -9.32 -2.96 11.42
CA LYS A 163 -9.59 -1.61 11.92
C LYS A 163 -8.82 -0.58 11.07
N PRO A 164 -9.48 0.46 10.52
CA PRO A 164 -8.81 1.58 9.88
C PRO A 164 -7.81 2.26 10.82
N LEU A 165 -6.66 2.68 10.30
CA LEU A 165 -5.67 3.45 11.07
C LEU A 165 -5.68 4.92 10.67
N GLN A 166 -5.38 5.81 11.61
CA GLN A 166 -5.13 7.20 11.28
C GLN A 166 -3.79 7.32 10.54
N VAL A 167 -3.71 8.25 9.60
CA VAL A 167 -2.46 8.52 8.87
C VAL A 167 -1.34 8.87 9.85
N ASP A 168 -1.63 9.66 10.88
CA ASP A 168 -0.64 10.06 11.90
C ASP A 168 -0.10 8.86 12.68
N THR A 169 -0.95 7.87 13.00
CA THR A 169 -0.50 6.62 13.63
C THR A 169 0.51 5.87 12.76
N VAL A 170 0.26 5.80 11.45
CA VAL A 170 1.18 5.14 10.51
C VAL A 170 2.47 5.96 10.34
N ALA A 171 2.37 7.28 10.32
CA ALA A 171 3.53 8.17 10.25
C ALA A 171 4.44 8.02 11.49
N GLU A 172 3.86 7.99 12.69
CA GLU A 172 4.58 7.75 13.94
C GLU A 172 5.33 6.41 13.90
N ALA A 173 4.63 5.35 13.48
CA ALA A 173 5.23 4.03 13.33
C ALA A 173 6.39 4.01 12.33
N VAL A 174 6.31 4.78 11.24
CA VAL A 174 7.39 4.91 10.26
C VAL A 174 8.63 5.56 10.87
N VAL A 175 8.46 6.65 11.61
CA VAL A 175 9.58 7.33 12.29
C VAL A 175 10.24 6.40 13.29
N GLU A 176 9.43 5.71 14.11
CA GLU A 176 9.94 4.76 15.10
C GLU A 176 10.65 3.56 14.47
N ALA A 177 10.13 3.02 13.36
CA ALA A 177 10.79 1.92 12.64
C ALA A 177 12.11 2.35 11.98
N LEU A 178 12.17 3.57 11.45
CA LEU A 178 13.40 4.11 10.87
C LEU A 178 14.47 4.35 11.94
N ALA A 179 14.07 4.82 13.12
CA ALA A 179 14.97 5.05 14.25
C ALA A 179 15.49 3.75 14.90
N ASP A 180 14.76 2.64 14.76
CA ASP A 180 15.13 1.35 15.35
C ASP A 180 15.83 0.45 14.31
N GLU A 181 17.14 0.27 14.45
CA GLU A 181 17.96 -0.52 13.52
C GLU A 181 17.58 -2.02 13.48
N THR A 182 16.87 -2.52 14.50
CA THR A 182 16.44 -3.92 14.57
C THR A 182 15.24 -4.22 13.66
N ILE A 183 14.50 -3.18 13.27
CA ILE A 183 13.30 -3.31 12.44
C ILE A 183 13.70 -3.37 10.96
N LYS A 184 13.32 -4.47 10.30
CA LYS A 184 13.53 -4.71 8.87
C LYS A 184 12.44 -5.61 8.30
N GLY A 185 12.20 -5.48 7.00
CA GLY A 185 11.22 -6.27 6.27
C GLY A 185 9.78 -5.80 6.49
N PRO A 186 8.80 -6.70 6.31
CA PRO A 186 7.38 -6.39 6.49
C PRO A 186 7.01 -5.97 7.90
N VAL A 187 6.24 -4.90 8.01
CA VAL A 187 5.65 -4.40 9.26
C VAL A 187 4.13 -4.46 9.14
N GLU A 188 3.53 -5.44 9.83
CA GLU A 188 2.08 -5.70 9.80
C GLU A 188 1.32 -4.79 10.77
N ILE A 189 -0.02 -4.76 10.63
CA ILE A 189 -0.93 -3.86 11.36
C ILE A 189 -0.63 -3.79 12.87
N GLY A 190 -0.47 -4.94 13.53
CA GLY A 190 -0.20 -4.98 14.98
C GLY A 190 1.14 -4.35 15.36
N GLN A 191 2.18 -4.53 14.54
CA GLN A 191 3.48 -3.92 14.75
C GLN A 191 3.43 -2.40 14.51
N ILE A 192 2.64 -1.95 13.54
CA ILE A 192 2.40 -0.52 13.30
C ILE A 192 1.77 0.12 14.55
N GLU A 193 0.74 -0.48 15.13
CA GLU A 193 0.10 0.04 16.35
C GLU A 193 1.06 0.04 17.56
N GLU A 194 1.91 -0.98 17.69
CA GLU A 194 2.93 -1.06 18.74
C GLU A 194 3.99 0.04 18.60
N LEU A 195 4.54 0.22 17.40
CA LEU A 195 5.53 1.26 17.10
C LEU A 195 4.95 2.66 17.31
N ALA A 196 3.72 2.92 16.84
CA ALA A 196 3.05 4.19 17.08
C ALA A 196 2.85 4.46 18.58
N SER A 197 2.47 3.43 19.34
CA SER A 197 2.34 3.53 20.80
C SER A 197 3.68 3.81 21.49
N LYS A 198 4.78 3.27 20.97
CA LYS A 198 6.15 3.54 21.46
C LYS A 198 6.52 5.01 21.23
N GLY A 199 6.28 5.54 20.03
CA GLY A 199 6.53 6.95 19.69
C GLY A 199 5.72 7.91 20.55
N TRP A 200 4.41 7.67 20.68
CA TRP A 200 3.52 8.48 21.52
C TRP A 200 4.00 8.56 22.98
N ARG A 201 4.43 7.43 23.58
CA ARG A 201 4.96 7.43 24.96
C ARG A 201 6.23 8.28 25.11
N LYS A 202 7.09 8.35 24.10
CA LYS A 202 8.30 9.19 24.14
C LYS A 202 7.96 10.68 24.15
N THR A 203 6.88 11.08 23.47
CA THR A 203 6.45 12.49 23.43
C THR A 203 5.78 12.97 24.73
N MET A 204 5.41 12.05 25.62
CA MET A 204 4.81 12.35 26.92
C MET A 204 5.83 12.49 28.06
N LEU A 205 7.09 12.13 27.83
CA LEU A 205 8.20 12.25 28.78
C LEU A 205 9.01 13.50 28.47
#